data_AF-A0A834U8L2-F1
#
_entry.id   AF-A0A834U8L2-F1
#
_cell.length_a   1.000
_cell.length_b   1.000
_cell.length_c   1.000
_cell.angle_alpha   90.00
_cell.angle_beta   90.00
_cell.angle_gamma   90.00
#
_symmetry.space_group_name_H-M   'P 1'
#
loop_
_entity.id
_entity.type
_entity.pdbx_description
1 polymer ?
#
loop_
_entity_poly.entity_id
_entity_poly.type
_entity_poly.pdbx_seq_one_letter_code
_entity_poly.pdbx_strand_id
1 'polypeptide(L)'
;MLKSSKSNNSTKKKVKRTKEKKNNSSKSQNTKNEKVTDVVKNIKQNIKPSQLHGICNSSEQSQSSSITQLNNVSNQKDIERNSIENKNMTFQIYANNPPSFNSSYLTTKDLSLKRNPDDLFNLIYSEQVTLTLPNRSWSIYFTEIPIRCIVVSEITLHHDSGLGFIPLYTKQIIFHEKMSYEIFLFNSKASEKNLSPIETITDVMNIITYTNNLKLCSGGPAVSLYNNINIECAYRDNKEKWRHNLCSLEVSEGDTCELCLSLKDILNRHVQRNKSSSRTKNFNGSGKRKRTSLH
;
A
#
# COMPACT_ATOMS: atom_id res chain seq x y z
N MET A 1 -33.83 -18.81 72.27
CA MET A 1 -34.30 -17.60 71.55
C MET A 1 -33.26 -17.29 70.47
N LEU A 2 -33.49 -17.12 69.17
CA LEU A 2 -34.66 -17.07 68.29
C LEU A 2 -34.19 -17.49 66.87
N LYS A 3 -34.94 -18.41 66.26
CA LYS A 3 -35.38 -18.50 64.85
C LYS A 3 -34.37 -18.45 63.68
N SER A 4 -34.16 -19.65 63.12
CA SER A 4 -34.30 -20.04 61.70
C SER A 4 -34.81 -19.02 60.65
N SER A 5 -34.23 -19.06 59.44
CA SER A 5 -35.02 -19.18 58.19
C SER A 5 -34.20 -19.72 57.01
N LYS A 6 -34.75 -20.76 56.37
CA LYS A 6 -34.46 -21.25 55.02
C LYS A 6 -35.25 -20.38 54.02
N SER A 7 -34.76 -20.19 52.79
CA SER A 7 -35.63 -20.16 51.62
C SER A 7 -34.91 -20.58 50.33
N ASN A 8 -35.59 -21.47 49.61
CA ASN A 8 -35.29 -21.93 48.26
C ASN A 8 -35.68 -20.86 47.23
N ASN A 9 -35.09 -20.87 46.03
CA ASN A 9 -35.84 -21.29 44.83
C ASN A 9 -35.02 -21.24 43.54
N SER A 10 -35.06 -22.38 42.85
CA SER A 10 -34.71 -22.58 41.45
C SER A 10 -35.76 -21.95 40.52
N THR A 11 -35.34 -21.35 39.41
CA THR A 11 -36.15 -21.33 38.18
C THR A 11 -35.24 -21.30 36.95
N LYS A 12 -35.12 -22.46 36.28
CA LYS A 12 -34.60 -22.57 34.91
C LYS A 12 -35.66 -22.06 33.94
N LYS A 13 -35.42 -20.95 33.25
CA LYS A 13 -36.27 -20.43 32.18
C LYS A 13 -35.89 -21.11 30.85
N LYS A 14 -36.76 -22.00 30.36
CA LYS A 14 -36.67 -22.68 29.07
C LYS A 14 -37.26 -21.76 27.99
N VAL A 15 -36.42 -21.13 27.16
CA VAL A 15 -36.87 -20.31 26.03
C VAL A 15 -37.27 -21.22 24.86
N LYS A 16 -38.57 -21.25 24.56
CA LYS A 16 -39.18 -21.97 23.45
C LYS A 16 -39.17 -21.04 22.23
N ARG A 17 -38.32 -21.30 21.23
CA ARG A 17 -38.35 -20.61 19.92
C ARG A 17 -39.51 -21.18 19.09
N THR A 18 -40.56 -20.38 18.91
CA THR A 18 -41.60 -20.59 17.91
C THR A 18 -41.09 -20.18 16.53
N LYS A 19 -41.33 -21.03 15.53
CA LYS A 19 -41.13 -20.74 14.10
C LYS A 19 -42.35 -19.99 13.59
N GLU A 20 -42.21 -18.73 13.19
CA GLU A 20 -43.20 -18.04 12.37
C GLU A 20 -42.88 -18.25 10.88
N LYS A 21 -43.82 -18.92 10.18
CA LYS A 21 -43.95 -18.89 8.73
C LYS A 21 -44.61 -17.56 8.35
N LYS A 22 -43.89 -16.69 7.63
CA LYS A 22 -44.50 -15.60 6.86
C LYS A 22 -44.60 -16.02 5.39
N ASN A 23 -45.81 -16.39 4.98
CA ASN A 23 -46.25 -16.33 3.60
C ASN A 23 -46.62 -14.88 3.31
N ASN A 24 -45.99 -14.25 2.31
CA ASN A 24 -46.54 -13.05 1.68
C ASN A 24 -46.57 -13.28 0.18
N SER A 25 -47.80 -13.50 -0.31
CA SER A 25 -48.23 -13.40 -1.69
C SER A 25 -48.64 -11.95 -1.98
N SER A 26 -48.06 -11.35 -3.01
CA SER A 26 -48.57 -10.12 -3.64
C SER A 26 -48.20 -10.21 -5.12
N LYS A 27 -49.11 -10.71 -5.94
CA LYS A 27 -50.03 -9.95 -6.80
C LYS A 27 -49.33 -9.09 -7.87
N SER A 28 -49.22 -9.75 -9.02
CA SER A 28 -49.15 -9.23 -10.38
C SER A 28 -50.05 -8.01 -10.62
N GLN A 29 -49.47 -6.95 -11.18
CA GLN A 29 -50.19 -6.00 -12.04
C GLN A 29 -49.41 -5.72 -13.31
N ASN A 30 -50.17 -5.85 -14.41
CA ASN A 30 -49.91 -5.51 -15.79
C ASN A 30 -49.17 -4.19 -16.00
N THR A 31 -48.24 -4.19 -16.95
CA THR A 31 -48.09 -3.08 -17.91
C THR A 31 -47.93 -3.65 -19.32
N LYS A 32 -48.75 -3.09 -20.22
CA LYS A 32 -48.89 -3.47 -21.63
C LYS A 32 -47.77 -2.85 -22.48
N ASN A 33 -47.49 -3.54 -23.57
CA ASN A 33 -46.70 -3.14 -24.73
C ASN A 33 -47.11 -1.79 -25.32
N GLU A 34 -46.12 -1.05 -25.85
CA GLU A 34 -46.26 -0.38 -27.13
C GLU A 34 -44.91 -0.36 -27.88
N LYS A 35 -44.99 -0.75 -29.16
CA LYS A 35 -43.92 -0.84 -30.16
C LYS A 35 -43.86 0.47 -30.94
N VAL A 36 -42.66 0.97 -31.27
CA VAL A 36 -42.32 1.75 -32.50
C VAL A 36 -40.80 1.62 -32.70
N THR A 37 -40.33 0.62 -33.46
CA THR A 37 -39.77 0.68 -34.84
C THR A 37 -38.53 1.55 -35.08
N ASP A 38 -37.44 0.86 -35.41
CA ASP A 38 -36.48 1.05 -36.51
C ASP A 38 -36.02 2.45 -36.93
N VAL A 39 -34.69 2.58 -37.06
CA VAL A 39 -33.89 3.27 -38.11
C VAL A 39 -32.44 3.36 -37.54
N VAL A 40 -31.49 2.49 -37.89
CA VAL A 40 -30.72 2.34 -39.15
C VAL A 40 -29.26 2.84 -38.99
N LYS A 41 -28.36 1.86 -39.18
CA LYS A 41 -27.06 1.87 -39.87
C LYS A 41 -25.83 2.59 -39.27
N ASN A 42 -24.84 1.73 -39.04
CA ASN A 42 -23.47 1.77 -39.59
C ASN A 42 -22.59 2.99 -39.29
N ILE A 43 -21.60 2.82 -38.41
CA ILE A 43 -20.20 3.17 -38.70
C ILE A 43 -19.28 2.09 -38.10
N LYS A 44 -18.91 1.10 -38.91
CA LYS A 44 -17.68 0.31 -38.78
C LYS A 44 -16.76 0.77 -39.92
N GLN A 45 -15.70 1.51 -39.59
CA GLN A 45 -14.53 1.72 -40.45
C GLN A 45 -13.31 1.71 -39.53
N ASN A 46 -12.54 0.62 -39.53
CA ASN A 46 -11.32 0.47 -40.31
C ASN A 46 -10.31 1.60 -40.08
N ILE A 47 -9.43 1.41 -39.09
CA ILE A 47 -8.12 2.07 -39.07
C ILE A 47 -7.07 0.96 -39.21
N LYS A 48 -6.62 0.78 -40.46
CA LYS A 48 -5.37 0.10 -40.81
C LYS A 48 -4.25 1.15 -40.69
N PRO A 49 -3.13 0.85 -40.02
CA PRO A 49 -1.91 1.61 -40.20
C PRO A 49 -1.19 1.15 -41.49
N SER A 50 -1.15 2.02 -42.50
CA SER A 50 -0.17 1.98 -43.60
C SER A 50 1.19 2.40 -43.03
N GLN A 51 2.18 1.50 -42.95
CA GLN A 51 3.22 1.30 -43.96
C GLN A 51 3.86 2.59 -44.48
N LEU A 52 4.98 2.96 -43.85
CA LEU A 52 6.10 3.62 -44.51
C LEU A 52 7.24 2.59 -44.61
N HIS A 53 7.53 2.23 -45.86
CA HIS A 53 8.68 1.44 -46.31
C HIS A 53 9.88 2.37 -46.52
N GLY A 54 11.09 1.86 -46.28
CA GLY A 54 12.37 2.49 -46.65
C GLY A 54 13.56 1.94 -45.86
N ILE A 55 14.00 0.70 -46.10
CA ILE A 55 15.28 0.34 -46.77
C ILE A 55 16.48 0.51 -45.80
N CYS A 56 17.11 -0.56 -45.26
CA CYS A 56 18.04 -1.46 -45.96
C CYS A 56 18.30 -2.78 -45.19
N ASN A 57 18.11 -3.91 -45.88
CA ASN A 57 19.09 -4.99 -46.16
C ASN A 57 19.90 -5.56 -44.98
N SER A 58 19.67 -6.82 -44.58
CA SER A 58 20.18 -8.10 -45.16
C SER A 58 21.19 -8.70 -44.19
N SER A 59 20.85 -9.75 -43.43
CA SER A 59 21.23 -11.16 -43.64
C SER A 59 21.37 -11.71 -42.20
N GLU A 60 21.04 -12.92 -41.79
CA GLU A 60 20.93 -14.22 -42.43
C GLU A 60 20.14 -15.16 -41.49
N GLN A 61 19.71 -16.28 -42.06
CA GLN A 61 18.88 -17.34 -41.48
C GLN A 61 19.59 -18.10 -40.35
N SER A 62 18.87 -18.68 -39.39
CA SER A 62 18.42 -20.10 -39.42
C SER A 62 17.46 -20.32 -38.23
N GLN A 63 16.18 -20.69 -38.42
CA GLN A 63 15.63 -22.06 -38.37
C GLN A 63 16.10 -22.87 -37.14
N SER A 64 15.29 -23.52 -36.29
CA SER A 64 13.97 -24.12 -36.49
C SER A 64 13.32 -24.59 -35.15
N SER A 65 11.98 -24.56 -35.10
CA SER A 65 10.99 -25.53 -34.55
C SER A 65 11.08 -26.24 -33.16
N SER A 66 9.97 -26.06 -32.42
CA SER A 66 9.04 -27.10 -31.90
C SER A 66 9.14 -27.65 -30.45
N ILE A 67 8.08 -27.30 -29.69
CA ILE A 67 7.21 -28.12 -28.80
C ILE A 67 7.85 -28.89 -27.59
N THR A 68 7.16 -28.69 -26.45
CA THR A 68 6.86 -29.58 -25.30
C THR A 68 7.56 -29.37 -23.94
N GLN A 69 6.68 -29.34 -22.92
CA GLN A 69 6.82 -29.80 -21.53
C GLN A 69 7.46 -28.89 -20.46
N LEU A 70 6.57 -28.55 -19.51
CA LEU A 70 6.80 -28.44 -18.07
C LEU A 70 8.09 -29.12 -17.59
N ASN A 71 8.95 -28.37 -16.91
CA ASN A 71 9.65 -28.87 -15.74
C ASN A 71 10.01 -27.74 -14.79
N ASN A 72 9.58 -27.96 -13.56
CA ASN A 72 9.83 -27.17 -12.38
C ASN A 72 11.17 -27.69 -11.80
N VAL A 73 12.25 -26.91 -11.89
CA VAL A 73 13.51 -27.19 -11.17
C VAL A 73 14.11 -25.88 -10.68
N SER A 74 14.25 -25.81 -9.36
CA SER A 74 15.00 -24.83 -8.59
C SER A 74 16.42 -24.64 -9.13
N ASN A 75 16.79 -23.40 -9.40
CA ASN A 75 18.20 -23.00 -9.49
C ASN A 75 18.37 -21.67 -8.73
N GLN A 76 18.74 -21.80 -7.46
CA GLN A 76 19.64 -20.84 -6.82
C GLN A 76 20.98 -20.92 -7.56
N LYS A 77 21.42 -19.81 -8.15
CA LYS A 77 22.83 -19.47 -8.31
C LYS A 77 22.96 -17.99 -8.67
N ASP A 78 23.66 -17.29 -7.78
CA ASP A 78 24.57 -16.19 -8.07
C ASP A 78 23.99 -14.99 -8.83
N ILE A 79 23.24 -14.17 -8.09
CA ILE A 79 23.15 -12.74 -8.39
C ILE A 79 24.29 -12.07 -7.63
N GLU A 80 25.32 -11.68 -8.39
CA GLU A 80 26.37 -10.76 -7.97
C GLU A 80 25.74 -9.55 -7.27
N ARG A 81 26.03 -9.41 -5.98
CA ARG A 81 25.77 -8.19 -5.23
C ARG A 81 26.65 -7.10 -5.81
N ASN A 82 26.09 -6.32 -6.72
CA ASN A 82 26.54 -4.95 -6.93
C ASN A 82 26.24 -4.19 -5.63
N SER A 83 27.26 -4.10 -4.77
CA SER A 83 27.22 -3.22 -3.61
C SER A 83 27.19 -1.79 -4.12
N ILE A 84 25.98 -1.22 -4.15
CA ILE A 84 25.84 0.24 -4.14
C ILE A 84 26.42 0.65 -2.79
N GLU A 85 27.62 1.22 -2.82
CA GLU A 85 28.18 1.96 -1.69
C GLU A 85 27.19 3.06 -1.31
N ASN A 86 26.35 2.76 -0.33
CA ASN A 86 25.64 3.79 0.41
C ASN A 86 26.70 4.63 1.12
N LYS A 87 27.20 5.66 0.43
CA LYS A 87 27.98 6.72 1.05
C LYS A 87 27.21 7.18 2.28
N ASN A 88 27.83 7.02 3.44
CA ASN A 88 27.29 7.38 4.74
C ASN A 88 26.73 8.81 4.69
N MET A 89 25.42 8.92 4.51
CA MET A 89 24.71 10.19 4.63
C MET A 89 24.75 10.54 6.11
N THR A 90 25.62 11.48 6.46
CA THR A 90 25.82 11.90 7.85
C THR A 90 24.60 12.69 8.27
N PHE A 91 23.73 12.09 9.07
CA PHE A 91 22.60 12.78 9.68
C PHE A 91 23.13 13.73 10.76
N GLN A 92 23.26 15.02 10.45
CA GLN A 92 23.39 16.04 11.49
C GLN A 92 22.01 16.27 12.11
N ILE A 93 21.69 15.50 13.14
CA ILE A 93 20.55 15.78 14.02
C ILE A 93 20.98 16.93 14.93
N TYR A 94 20.66 18.16 14.53
CA TYR A 94 20.79 19.33 15.39
C TYR A 94 19.71 19.24 16.49
N ALA A 95 20.03 18.52 17.57
CA ALA A 95 19.33 18.64 18.84
C ALA A 95 19.74 19.99 19.47
N ASN A 96 19.03 21.05 19.07
CA ASN A 96 19.29 22.41 19.51
C ASN A 96 19.10 22.53 21.04
N ASN A 97 20.21 22.76 21.76
CA ASN A 97 20.21 23.85 22.72
C ASN A 97 20.03 25.12 21.89
N PRO A 98 19.01 25.97 22.13
CA PRO A 98 18.75 27.10 21.26
C PRO A 98 19.93 28.09 21.37
N PRO A 99 20.72 28.30 20.30
CA PRO A 99 21.50 29.52 20.25
C PRO A 99 20.49 30.66 20.25
N SER A 100 20.74 31.69 21.06
CA SER A 100 19.94 32.92 21.06
C SER A 100 20.11 33.62 19.72
N PHE A 101 19.41 33.12 18.71
CA PHE A 101 19.33 33.72 17.39
C PHE A 101 18.45 34.95 17.53
N ASN A 102 19.03 36.12 17.28
CA ASN A 102 18.27 37.33 17.00
C ASN A 102 17.52 37.09 15.69
N SER A 103 16.38 36.41 15.81
CA SER A 103 15.41 36.20 14.76
C SER A 103 14.77 37.55 14.44
N SER A 104 15.39 38.30 13.53
CA SER A 104 14.66 39.28 12.74
C SER A 104 13.68 38.46 11.89
N TYR A 105 12.52 38.16 12.46
CA TYR A 105 11.40 37.56 11.75
C TYR A 105 11.10 38.48 10.58
N LEU A 106 11.52 38.10 9.37
CA LEU A 106 11.01 38.70 8.15
C LEU A 106 9.52 38.36 8.12
N THR A 107 8.72 39.31 8.61
CA THR A 107 7.27 39.23 8.61
C THR A 107 6.85 39.03 7.15
N THR A 108 6.25 37.87 6.88
CA THR A 108 5.88 37.29 5.58
C THR A 108 4.92 38.12 4.73
N LYS A 109 4.70 39.40 5.03
CA LYS A 109 3.57 40.15 4.49
C LYS A 109 3.72 40.74 3.10
N ASP A 110 4.90 40.82 2.48
CA ASP A 110 4.96 41.47 1.15
C ASP A 110 6.19 41.14 0.27
N LEU A 111 6.54 39.85 0.14
CA LEU A 111 7.42 39.43 -0.95
C LEU A 111 6.58 39.02 -2.17
N SER A 112 5.80 39.97 -2.70
CA SER A 112 5.16 39.88 -4.02
C SER A 112 6.19 40.11 -5.15
N LEU A 113 7.40 39.57 -4.99
CA LEU A 113 8.31 39.48 -6.11
C LEU A 113 7.77 38.43 -7.07
N LYS A 114 7.47 38.84 -8.30
CA LYS A 114 7.45 37.97 -9.48
C LYS A 114 8.86 37.41 -9.67
N ARG A 115 9.28 36.53 -8.76
CA ARG A 115 10.58 35.88 -8.76
C ARG A 115 10.51 34.69 -9.71
N ASN A 116 11.63 34.45 -10.39
CA ASN A 116 11.78 33.24 -11.16
C ASN A 116 11.60 32.05 -10.18
N PRO A 117 10.84 30.99 -10.49
CA PRO A 117 10.76 29.79 -9.65
C PRO A 117 12.12 29.24 -9.23
N ASP A 118 13.15 29.40 -10.08
CA ASP A 118 14.53 29.04 -9.74
C ASP A 118 15.05 29.85 -8.53
N ASP A 119 14.61 31.09 -8.34
CA ASP A 119 14.97 31.91 -7.19
C ASP A 119 14.36 31.33 -5.90
N LEU A 120 13.12 30.84 -5.95
CA LEU A 120 12.45 30.26 -4.78
C LEU A 120 13.19 29.02 -4.27
N PHE A 121 13.57 28.11 -5.18
CA PHE A 121 14.36 26.95 -4.80
C PHE A 121 15.69 27.36 -4.15
N ASN A 122 16.44 28.26 -4.79
CA ASN A 122 17.73 28.70 -4.27
C ASN A 122 17.60 29.42 -2.91
N LEU A 123 16.52 30.17 -2.68
CA LEU A 123 16.25 30.82 -1.39
C LEU A 123 16.03 29.81 -0.26
N ILE A 124 15.30 28.72 -0.52
CA ILE A 124 15.09 27.66 0.47
C ILE A 124 16.37 26.84 0.64
N TYR A 125 17.01 26.45 -0.45
CA TYR A 125 18.23 25.63 -0.46
C TYR A 125 19.41 26.31 0.23
N SER A 126 19.53 27.64 0.09
CA SER A 126 20.55 28.45 0.79
C SER A 126 20.13 28.90 2.19
N GLU A 127 19.05 28.35 2.72
CA GLU A 127 18.52 28.63 4.08
C GLU A 127 18.17 30.12 4.34
N GLN A 128 17.99 30.92 3.29
CA GLN A 128 17.53 32.32 3.39
C GLN A 128 16.05 32.40 3.78
N VAL A 129 15.30 31.31 3.57
CA VAL A 129 13.90 31.16 3.99
C VAL A 129 13.78 29.93 4.85
N THR A 130 13.28 30.10 6.07
CA THR A 130 13.00 29.00 6.99
C THR A 130 11.61 28.43 6.74
N LEU A 131 11.51 27.13 6.51
CA LEU A 131 10.23 26.41 6.43
C LEU A 131 9.76 26.00 7.82
N THR A 132 8.48 26.20 8.11
CA THR A 132 7.86 25.71 9.34
C THR A 132 7.41 24.27 9.13
N LEU A 133 7.90 23.34 9.95
CA LEU A 133 7.51 21.94 9.86
C LEU A 133 6.27 21.64 10.73
N PRO A 134 5.42 20.68 10.33
CA PRO A 134 4.19 20.38 11.07
C PRO A 134 4.42 19.97 12.53
N ASN A 135 5.45 19.17 12.80
CA ASN A 135 5.82 18.71 14.13
C ASN A 135 7.27 18.16 14.14
N ARG A 136 7.73 17.62 15.28
CA ARG A 136 9.11 17.14 15.49
C ARG A 136 9.49 15.84 14.77
N SER A 137 8.53 15.08 14.22
CA SER A 137 8.84 13.92 13.38
C SER A 137 9.27 14.32 11.96
N TRP A 138 9.04 15.57 11.57
CA TRP A 138 9.45 16.08 10.27
C TRP A 138 10.87 16.62 10.31
N SER A 139 11.59 16.43 9.22
CA SER A 139 12.95 16.93 9.00
C SER A 139 13.11 17.43 7.57
N ILE A 140 14.07 18.34 7.37
CA ILE A 140 14.49 18.83 6.05
C ILE A 140 15.95 18.43 5.88
N TYR A 141 16.29 17.92 4.72
CA TYR A 141 17.66 17.71 4.32
C TYR A 141 17.87 18.08 2.85
N PHE A 142 19.08 18.48 2.53
CA PHE A 142 19.46 18.94 1.20
C PHE A 142 20.37 17.91 0.55
N THR A 143 20.11 17.55 -0.70
CA THR A 143 21.01 16.71 -1.48
C THR A 143 21.90 17.59 -2.36
N GLU A 144 23.17 17.23 -2.47
CA GLU A 144 24.14 17.94 -3.30
C GLU A 144 24.22 17.37 -4.73
N ILE A 145 25.19 17.86 -5.49
CA ILE A 145 25.50 17.46 -6.87
C ILE A 145 25.58 15.92 -7.03
N PRO A 146 25.06 15.34 -8.14
CA PRO A 146 24.62 16.02 -9.36
C PRO A 146 23.18 16.53 -9.35
N ILE A 147 22.35 16.14 -8.38
CA ILE A 147 20.94 16.52 -8.34
C ILE A 147 20.65 17.21 -7.02
N ARG A 148 20.55 18.54 -7.06
CA ARG A 148 20.12 19.32 -5.90
C ARG A 148 18.63 19.13 -5.67
N CYS A 149 18.29 18.68 -4.46
CA CYS A 149 16.92 18.56 -4.01
C CYS A 149 16.80 19.07 -2.58
N ILE A 150 15.60 19.55 -2.25
CA ILE A 150 15.18 19.81 -0.87
C ILE A 150 14.24 18.66 -0.52
N VAL A 151 14.59 17.88 0.48
CA VAL A 151 13.78 16.74 0.90
C VAL A 151 13.18 17.02 2.27
N VAL A 152 11.86 16.98 2.33
CA VAL A 152 11.09 17.20 3.54
C VAL A 152 10.43 15.87 3.91
N SER A 153 10.79 15.28 5.04
CA SER A 153 10.39 13.90 5.36
C SER A 153 9.90 13.73 6.78
N GLU A 154 8.87 12.92 6.94
CA GLU A 154 8.37 12.43 8.23
C GLU A 154 9.10 11.12 8.56
N ILE A 155 9.84 11.12 9.67
CA ILE A 155 10.69 10.02 10.10
C ILE A 155 10.15 9.45 11.41
N THR A 156 10.05 8.12 11.46
CA THR A 156 9.81 7.36 12.68
C THR A 156 10.96 6.40 12.91
N LEU A 157 11.33 6.14 14.16
CA LEU A 157 12.35 5.14 14.47
C LEU A 157 11.67 3.79 14.70
N HIS A 158 12.08 2.79 13.92
CA HIS A 158 11.65 1.41 14.13
C HIS A 158 12.79 0.61 14.76
N HIS A 159 12.51 -0.10 15.84
CA HIS A 159 13.43 -1.07 16.40
C HIS A 159 13.43 -2.38 15.60
N ASP A 160 14.50 -2.64 14.87
CA ASP A 160 14.79 -3.93 14.23
C ASP A 160 15.63 -4.80 15.19
N SER A 161 15.29 -6.09 15.32
CA SER A 161 15.93 -6.99 16.28
C SER A 161 17.42 -7.26 16.02
N GLY A 162 17.93 -7.00 14.80
CA GLY A 162 19.34 -7.19 14.45
C GLY A 162 20.11 -5.90 14.23
N LEU A 163 19.43 -4.81 13.86
CA LEU A 163 20.07 -3.55 13.44
C LEU A 163 19.84 -2.39 14.44
N GLY A 164 19.04 -2.59 15.48
CA GLY A 164 18.68 -1.54 16.43
C GLY A 164 17.65 -0.58 15.85
N PHE A 165 17.73 0.71 16.18
CA PHE A 165 16.78 1.71 15.68
C PHE A 165 17.13 2.13 14.25
N ILE A 166 16.28 1.78 13.30
CA ILE A 166 16.38 2.18 11.89
C ILE A 166 15.37 3.30 11.58
N PRO A 167 15.74 4.31 10.77
CA PRO A 167 14.81 5.33 10.32
C PRO A 167 13.80 4.75 9.31
N LEU A 168 12.53 5.00 9.56
CA LEU A 168 11.42 4.65 8.68
C LEU A 168 10.74 5.93 8.20
N TYR A 169 10.91 6.21 6.91
CA TYR A 169 10.27 7.31 6.21
C TYR A 169 8.81 6.96 5.91
N THR A 170 7.87 7.60 6.60
CA THR A 170 6.44 7.38 6.37
C THR A 170 5.93 8.24 5.22
N LYS A 171 6.39 9.49 5.16
CA LYS A 171 6.04 10.47 4.13
C LYS A 171 7.29 11.24 3.74
N GLN A 172 7.41 11.55 2.46
CA GLN A 172 8.54 12.31 1.95
C GLN A 172 8.07 13.18 0.79
N ILE A 173 8.56 14.41 0.74
CA ILE A 173 8.35 15.37 -0.33
C ILE A 173 9.73 15.73 -0.85
N ILE A 174 9.96 15.55 -2.14
CA ILE A 174 11.21 15.89 -2.80
C ILE A 174 10.93 17.08 -3.71
N PHE A 175 11.45 18.24 -3.37
CA PHE A 175 11.43 19.42 -4.25
C PHE A 175 12.71 19.47 -5.08
N HIS A 176 12.55 19.63 -6.39
CA HIS A 176 13.65 19.78 -7.34
C HIS A 176 13.90 21.25 -7.68
N GLU A 177 15.00 21.54 -8.39
CA GLU A 177 15.46 22.92 -8.68
C GLU A 177 14.40 23.84 -9.30
N LYS A 178 13.52 23.32 -10.15
CA LYS A 178 12.44 24.08 -10.81
C LYS A 178 11.15 24.13 -9.98
N MET A 179 11.24 23.83 -8.69
CA MET A 179 10.11 23.66 -7.78
C MET A 179 9.05 22.63 -8.25
N SER A 180 9.41 21.71 -9.16
CA SER A 180 8.65 20.47 -9.35
C SER A 180 8.88 19.57 -8.14
N TYR A 181 7.93 18.69 -7.83
CA TYR A 181 8.06 17.85 -6.66
C TYR A 181 7.44 16.47 -6.80
N GLU A 182 7.89 15.56 -5.95
CA GLU A 182 7.38 14.21 -5.83
C GLU A 182 7.00 13.92 -4.39
N ILE A 183 5.92 13.17 -4.19
CA ILE A 183 5.51 12.68 -2.86
C ILE A 183 5.72 11.17 -2.81
N PHE A 184 6.39 10.68 -1.77
CA PHE A 184 6.54 9.26 -1.50
C PHE A 184 5.85 8.91 -0.18
N LEU A 185 5.12 7.79 -0.18
CA LEU A 185 4.48 7.19 0.99
C LEU A 185 5.09 5.80 1.18
N PHE A 186 5.71 5.53 2.33
CA PHE A 186 6.46 4.28 2.57
C PHE A 186 7.41 3.89 1.42
N ASN A 187 8.19 4.85 0.91
CA ASN A 187 9.11 4.70 -0.23
C ASN A 187 8.45 4.36 -1.58
N SER A 188 7.12 4.36 -1.67
CA SER A 188 6.41 4.25 -2.94
C SER A 188 5.98 5.62 -3.42
N LYS A 189 6.28 5.95 -4.68
CA LYS A 189 5.83 7.21 -5.30
C LYS A 189 4.30 7.25 -5.30
N ALA A 190 3.73 8.28 -4.67
CA ALA A 190 2.30 8.51 -4.71
C ALA A 190 1.89 8.98 -6.10
N SER A 191 0.71 8.56 -6.56
CA SER A 191 0.16 9.05 -7.82
C SER A 191 0.00 10.56 -7.74
N GLU A 192 0.55 11.25 -8.74
CA GLU A 192 0.44 12.70 -8.86
C GLU A 192 -1.04 13.07 -8.96
N LYS A 193 -1.54 13.75 -7.92
CA LYS A 193 -2.82 14.46 -8.02
C LYS A 193 -2.52 15.76 -8.73
N ASN A 194 -3.48 16.26 -9.51
CA ASN A 194 -3.38 17.53 -10.25
C ASN A 194 -3.06 18.68 -9.31
N LEU A 195 -1.78 18.89 -9.02
CA LEU A 195 -1.31 19.91 -8.11
C LEU A 195 -0.77 21.06 -8.95
N SER A 196 -1.13 22.27 -8.55
CA SER A 196 -0.70 23.47 -9.24
C SER A 196 0.83 23.62 -9.16
N PRO A 197 1.46 24.28 -10.15
CA PRO A 197 2.86 24.66 -10.05
C PRO A 197 3.13 25.44 -8.76
N ILE A 198 4.32 25.25 -8.19
CA ILE A 198 4.75 25.96 -6.99
C ILE A 198 5.35 27.31 -7.41
N GLU A 199 4.69 28.40 -7.02
CA GLU A 199 5.18 29.76 -7.32
C GLU A 199 5.63 30.51 -6.07
N THR A 200 5.09 30.12 -4.91
CA THR A 200 5.30 30.85 -3.64
C THR A 200 5.71 29.93 -2.50
N ILE A 201 6.25 30.53 -1.44
CA ILE A 201 6.52 29.81 -0.19
C ILE A 201 5.23 29.25 0.44
N THR A 202 4.10 29.94 0.24
CA THR A 202 2.78 29.49 0.69
C THR A 202 2.39 28.19 0.01
N ASP A 203 2.71 28.02 -1.28
CA ASP A 203 2.44 26.78 -2.01
C ASP A 203 3.26 25.61 -1.45
N VAL A 204 4.55 25.83 -1.16
CA VAL A 204 5.41 24.84 -0.48
C VAL A 204 4.80 24.42 0.85
N MET A 205 4.37 25.39 1.66
CA MET A 205 3.75 25.16 2.96
C MET A 205 2.40 24.41 2.85
N ASN A 206 1.62 24.72 1.81
CA ASN A 206 0.37 24.03 1.52
C ASN A 206 0.62 22.56 1.16
N ILE A 207 1.66 22.27 0.37
CA ILE A 207 2.04 20.89 0.01
C ILE A 207 2.51 20.10 1.24
N ILE A 208 3.33 20.70 2.09
CA ILE A 208 3.77 20.08 3.36
C ILE A 208 2.54 19.79 4.25
N THR A 209 1.64 20.76 4.40
CA THR A 209 0.42 20.61 5.20
C THR A 209 -0.50 19.53 4.64
N TYR A 210 -0.71 19.53 3.32
CA TYR A 210 -1.48 18.51 2.61
C TYR A 210 -0.92 17.12 2.88
N THR A 211 0.39 16.94 2.68
CA THR A 211 1.07 15.67 2.86
C THR A 211 0.98 15.20 4.32
N ASN A 212 1.18 16.11 5.28
CA ASN A 212 1.00 15.82 6.70
C ASN A 212 -0.41 15.31 7.03
N ASN A 213 -1.43 15.84 6.37
CA ASN A 213 -2.82 15.46 6.61
C ASN A 213 -3.26 14.18 5.88
N LEU A 214 -2.44 13.64 4.96
CA LEU A 214 -2.72 12.35 4.33
C LEU A 214 -2.85 11.24 5.39
N LYS A 215 -3.97 10.54 5.39
CA LYS A 215 -4.14 9.34 6.20
C LYS A 215 -3.57 8.14 5.46
N LEU A 216 -2.72 7.39 6.13
CA LEU A 216 -2.05 6.23 5.54
C LEU A 216 -2.70 4.93 6.01
N CYS A 217 -2.86 3.99 5.07
CA CYS A 217 -3.30 2.64 5.34
C CYS A 217 -2.34 1.97 6.34
N SER A 218 -2.90 1.58 7.49
CA SER A 218 -2.20 0.96 8.59
C SER A 218 -1.72 -0.47 8.29
N GLY A 219 -2.06 -1.01 7.12
CA GLY A 219 -1.79 -2.40 6.73
C GLY A 219 -2.85 -3.37 7.24
N GLY A 220 -2.77 -4.61 6.80
CA GLY A 220 -3.59 -5.72 7.25
C GLY A 220 -3.13 -6.30 8.59
N PRO A 221 -3.42 -7.59 8.85
CA PRO A 221 -3.05 -8.25 10.10
C PRO A 221 -1.53 -8.31 10.33
N ALA A 222 -1.13 -8.41 11.60
CA ALA A 222 0.27 -8.63 11.98
C ALA A 222 0.81 -9.93 11.37
N VAL A 223 2.06 -9.89 10.89
CA VAL A 223 2.74 -11.04 10.28
C VAL A 223 2.85 -12.21 11.25
N SER A 224 3.11 -11.91 12.53
CA SER A 224 3.28 -12.89 13.61
C SER A 224 2.08 -13.84 13.82
N LEU A 225 0.87 -13.43 13.42
CA LEU A 225 -0.34 -14.25 13.52
C LEU A 225 -0.43 -15.31 12.41
N TYR A 226 0.31 -15.13 11.32
CA TYR A 226 0.21 -15.89 10.07
C TYR A 226 1.60 -16.34 9.60
N ASN A 227 2.38 -16.88 10.52
CA ASN A 227 3.72 -17.39 10.24
C ASN A 227 3.69 -18.48 9.17
N ASN A 228 4.72 -18.52 8.33
CA ASN A 228 4.91 -19.52 7.27
C ASN A 228 3.82 -19.54 6.18
N ILE A 229 3.06 -18.45 6.04
CA ILE A 229 2.19 -18.26 4.88
C ILE A 229 2.96 -17.49 3.82
N ASN A 230 2.87 -17.98 2.58
CA ASN A 230 3.26 -17.26 1.37
C ASN A 230 1.99 -17.08 0.52
N ILE A 231 1.64 -15.83 0.24
CA ILE A 231 0.52 -15.47 -0.64
C ILE A 231 1.04 -14.48 -1.68
N GLU A 232 0.62 -14.65 -2.93
CA GLU A 232 1.10 -13.84 -4.05
C GLU A 232 0.51 -12.42 -4.05
N CYS A 233 -0.65 -12.21 -3.42
CA CYS A 233 -1.36 -10.92 -3.45
C CYS A 233 -0.94 -9.93 -2.35
N ALA A 234 -0.01 -10.31 -1.47
CA ALA A 234 0.42 -9.47 -0.36
C ALA A 234 1.90 -9.66 -0.02
N TYR A 235 2.48 -8.65 0.59
CA TYR A 235 3.83 -8.65 1.10
C TYR A 235 3.86 -8.28 2.58
N ARG A 236 5.00 -8.54 3.24
CA ARG A 236 5.26 -8.10 4.61
C ARG A 236 5.88 -6.72 4.54
N ASP A 237 5.26 -5.73 5.18
CA ASP A 237 5.81 -4.38 5.23
C ASP A 237 6.80 -4.21 6.39
N ASN A 238 7.52 -3.09 6.38
CA ASN A 238 8.50 -2.76 7.41
C ASN A 238 7.87 -2.49 8.78
N LYS A 239 6.55 -2.64 8.97
CA LYS A 239 5.89 -2.53 10.28
C LYS A 239 5.41 -3.89 10.78
N GLU A 240 5.95 -4.99 10.23
CA GLU A 240 5.56 -6.36 10.52
C GLU A 240 4.05 -6.60 10.32
N LYS A 241 3.48 -5.95 9.30
CA LYS A 241 2.10 -6.16 8.87
C LYS A 241 2.02 -6.68 7.44
N TRP A 242 0.98 -7.47 7.17
CA TRP A 242 0.65 -7.87 5.81
C TRP A 242 0.04 -6.70 5.05
N ARG A 243 0.53 -6.41 3.85
CA ARG A 243 0.01 -5.34 2.99
C ARG A 243 -0.31 -5.89 1.61
N HIS A 244 -1.46 -5.53 1.08
CA HIS A 244 -1.89 -5.97 -0.25
C HIS A 244 -1.01 -5.31 -1.32
N ASN A 245 -0.62 -6.03 -2.37
CA ASN A 245 0.25 -5.48 -3.42
C ASN A 245 -0.39 -4.29 -4.16
N LEU A 246 -1.73 -4.26 -4.21
CA LEU A 246 -2.53 -3.16 -4.78
C LEU A 246 -3.00 -2.14 -3.74
N CYS A 247 -2.38 -2.09 -2.56
CA CYS A 247 -2.74 -1.09 -1.55
C CYS A 247 -2.42 0.33 -2.07
N SER A 248 -3.42 1.21 -2.09
CA SER A 248 -3.26 2.63 -2.44
C SER A 248 -2.34 3.43 -1.51
N LEU A 249 -1.98 2.86 -0.35
CA LEU A 249 -1.29 3.49 0.78
C LEU A 249 -2.03 4.66 1.42
N GLU A 250 -2.79 5.46 0.68
CA GLU A 250 -3.68 6.50 1.18
C GLU A 250 -5.08 5.92 1.45
N VAL A 251 -5.73 6.41 2.51
CA VAL A 251 -7.12 6.10 2.85
C VAL A 251 -7.91 7.39 3.04
N SER A 252 -9.11 7.46 2.47
CA SER A 252 -10.04 8.57 2.70
C SER A 252 -10.72 8.45 4.08
N GLU A 253 -11.16 7.23 4.42
CA GLU A 253 -11.90 6.92 5.64
C GLU A 253 -11.33 5.70 6.36
N GLY A 254 -11.39 5.72 7.69
CA GLY A 254 -10.81 4.70 8.55
C GLY A 254 -9.27 4.66 8.53
N ASP A 255 -8.72 3.57 9.06
CA ASP A 255 -7.27 3.38 9.20
C ASP A 255 -6.68 2.42 8.17
N THR A 256 -7.50 1.63 7.47
CA THR A 256 -7.03 0.54 6.60
C THR A 256 -7.90 0.45 5.35
N CYS A 257 -7.29 0.33 4.18
CA CYS A 257 -8.04 0.18 2.94
C CYS A 257 -8.74 -1.18 2.84
N GLU A 258 -9.79 -1.27 2.03
CA GLU A 258 -10.61 -2.48 1.87
C GLU A 258 -9.80 -3.72 1.49
N LEU A 259 -8.81 -3.55 0.60
CA LEU A 259 -7.93 -4.64 0.16
C LEU A 259 -7.11 -5.21 1.32
N CYS A 260 -6.49 -4.34 2.13
CA CYS A 260 -5.73 -4.76 3.31
C CYS A 260 -6.62 -5.33 4.41
N LEU A 261 -7.85 -4.83 4.57
CA LEU A 261 -8.84 -5.40 5.49
C LEU A 261 -9.21 -6.84 5.10
N SER A 262 -9.39 -7.11 3.81
CA SER A 262 -9.75 -8.43 3.28
C SER A 262 -8.67 -9.50 3.48
N LEU A 263 -7.41 -9.10 3.72
CA LEU A 263 -6.30 -10.02 3.91
C LEU A 263 -6.50 -10.97 5.09
N LYS A 264 -7.20 -10.56 6.15
CA LYS A 264 -7.49 -11.44 7.29
C LYS A 264 -8.23 -12.71 6.86
N ASP A 265 -9.25 -12.56 6.02
CA ASP A 265 -10.06 -13.69 5.55
C ASP A 265 -9.33 -14.52 4.49
N ILE A 266 -8.49 -13.88 3.67
CA ILE A 266 -7.61 -14.57 2.70
C ILE A 266 -6.59 -15.45 3.46
N LEU A 267 -5.89 -14.88 4.43
CA LEU A 267 -4.88 -15.56 5.24
C LEU A 267 -5.51 -16.71 6.05
N ASN A 268 -6.68 -16.49 6.68
CA ASN A 268 -7.41 -17.53 7.40
C ASN A 268 -7.76 -18.73 6.49
N ARG A 269 -8.21 -18.49 5.26
CA ARG A 269 -8.49 -19.56 4.28
C ARG A 269 -7.23 -20.35 3.92
N HIS A 270 -6.08 -19.68 3.76
CA HIS A 270 -4.80 -20.36 3.54
C HIS A 270 -4.39 -21.24 4.73
N VAL A 271 -4.51 -20.74 5.97
CA VAL A 271 -4.26 -21.53 7.19
C VAL A 271 -5.14 -22.78 7.22
N GLN A 272 -6.43 -22.64 6.92
CA GLN A 272 -7.38 -23.77 6.94
C GLN A 272 -7.05 -24.84 5.89
N ARG A 273 -6.68 -24.44 4.67
CA ARG A 273 -6.27 -25.37 3.60
C ARG A 273 -4.98 -26.12 3.96
N ASN A 274 -4.02 -25.45 4.59
CA ASN A 274 -2.77 -26.08 5.00
C ASN A 274 -2.97 -27.08 6.16
N LYS A 275 -3.95 -26.84 7.04
CA LYS A 275 -4.28 -27.76 8.15
C LYS A 275 -4.92 -29.08 7.70
N SER A 276 -5.67 -29.10 6.60
CA SER A 276 -6.35 -30.32 6.16
C SER A 276 -5.41 -31.33 5.49
N SER A 277 -4.34 -30.85 4.84
CA SER A 277 -3.37 -31.70 4.14
C SER A 277 -2.62 -32.67 5.07
N SER A 278 -2.36 -32.29 6.32
CA SER A 278 -1.60 -33.12 7.26
C SER A 278 -2.39 -34.31 7.80
N ARG A 279 -3.73 -34.29 7.74
CA ARG A 279 -4.57 -35.31 8.39
C ARG A 279 -4.77 -36.58 7.56
N THR A 280 -4.56 -36.53 6.24
CA THR A 280 -4.86 -37.67 5.35
C THR A 280 -3.69 -38.65 5.18
N LYS A 281 -2.50 -38.36 5.71
CA LYS A 281 -1.31 -39.21 5.49
C LYS A 281 -1.19 -40.44 6.40
N ASN A 282 -2.07 -40.62 7.40
CA ASN A 282 -1.96 -41.71 8.38
C ASN A 282 -3.03 -42.81 8.27
N PHE A 283 -3.80 -42.88 7.17
CA PHE A 283 -4.84 -43.91 7.01
C PHE A 283 -4.53 -44.99 5.95
N ASN A 284 -3.25 -45.33 5.76
CA ASN A 284 -2.84 -46.52 5.00
C ASN A 284 -2.33 -47.67 5.89
N GLY A 285 -2.90 -47.78 7.10
CA GLY A 285 -2.79 -48.96 7.93
C GLY A 285 -3.70 -50.09 7.43
N SER A 286 -3.25 -50.77 6.36
CA SER A 286 -3.38 -52.21 6.14
C SER A 286 -4.59 -52.95 6.76
N GLY A 287 -5.80 -52.67 6.27
CA GLY A 287 -6.92 -53.59 6.41
C GLY A 287 -6.76 -54.78 5.45
N LYS A 288 -5.82 -55.70 5.71
CA LYS A 288 -5.80 -57.01 5.03
C LYS A 288 -7.07 -57.78 5.41
N ARG A 289 -8.14 -57.64 4.63
CA ARG A 289 -9.32 -58.51 4.72
C ARG A 289 -8.89 -59.93 4.34
N LYS A 290 -8.74 -60.78 5.35
CA LYS A 290 -8.55 -62.23 5.19
C LYS A 290 -9.85 -62.81 4.63
N ARG A 291 -9.83 -63.24 3.36
CA ARG A 291 -10.92 -63.97 2.72
C ARG A 291 -10.94 -65.37 3.32
N THR A 292 -11.90 -65.67 4.19
CA THR A 292 -12.20 -67.04 4.61
C THR A 292 -12.99 -67.70 3.49
N SER A 293 -12.36 -68.67 2.82
CA SER A 293 -13.05 -69.63 1.94
C SER A 293 -13.82 -70.60 2.83
N LEU A 294 -15.15 -70.61 2.67
CA LEU A 294 -16.00 -71.69 3.14
C LEU A 294 -15.69 -72.96 2.34
N HIS A 295 -15.45 -74.06 3.05
CA HIS A 295 -15.46 -75.42 2.54
C HIS A 295 -16.41 -76.24 3.40
#